data_AF-A0A9D4IWI3-F1
#
_entry.id   AF-A0A9D4IWI3-F1
#
_cell.length_a   1.000
_cell.length_b   1.000
_cell.length_c   1.000
_cell.angle_alpha   90.00
_cell.angle_beta   90.00
_cell.angle_gamma   90.00
#
_symmetry.space_group_name_H-M   'P 1'
#
loop_
_entity.id
_entity.type
_entity.pdbx_description
1 polymer ?
#
loop_
_entity_poly.entity_id
_entity_poly.type
_entity_poly.pdbx_seq_one_letter_code
_entity_poly.pdbx_strand_id
1 'polypeptide(L)'
;MDKLYCLSSGVPAKPKAAAKILKAVEIGCGAMEAFITGCLIEKNVLLHYPVKQNKLKTFATSEVNKSIRSSSNKLAKVKAERNILAQLILLTIQNEIDLERTLSYPLYPETLSLETADGMPVKMDKAKLLHCMETNN
;
A
#
# COMPACT_ATOMS: atom_id res chain seq x y z
N MET A 1 5.43 -3.61 18.69
CA MET A 1 6.42 -3.03 17.75
C MET A 1 5.63 -2.56 16.55
N ASP A 2 5.64 -1.25 16.30
CA ASP A 2 4.81 -0.64 15.27
C ASP A 2 5.35 -1.01 13.88
N LYS A 3 4.51 -1.67 13.08
CA LYS A 3 4.85 -2.09 11.70
C LYS A 3 4.40 -0.99 10.74
N LEU A 4 5.27 -0.61 9.81
CA LEU A 4 4.95 0.34 8.74
C LEU A 4 4.26 -0.40 7.59
N TYR A 5 3.05 0.00 7.20
CA TYR A 5 2.28 -0.68 6.13
C TYR A 5 2.22 0.15 4.84
N CYS A 6 2.24 -0.55 3.70
CA CYS A 6 1.94 0.03 2.40
C CYS A 6 0.42 0.08 2.20
N LEU A 7 -0.17 1.27 2.10
CA LEU A 7 -1.63 1.43 1.97
C LEU A 7 -2.19 0.83 0.68
N SER A 8 -1.41 0.77 -0.40
CA SER A 8 -1.87 0.24 -1.69
C SER A 8 -1.82 -1.29 -1.78
N SER A 9 -0.94 -1.94 -1.01
CA SER A 9 -0.80 -3.41 -1.03
C SER A 9 -1.25 -4.09 0.27
N GLY A 10 -1.42 -3.34 1.35
CA GLY A 10 -1.66 -3.89 2.70
C GLY A 10 -0.46 -4.65 3.27
N VAL A 11 0.66 -4.70 2.55
CA VAL A 11 1.85 -5.47 2.93
C VAL A 11 2.71 -4.66 3.90
N PRO A 12 3.21 -5.27 4.99
CA PRO A 12 4.15 -4.61 5.89
C PRO A 12 5.50 -4.37 5.19
N ALA A 13 6.08 -3.19 5.43
CA ALA A 13 7.40 -2.83 4.98
C ALA A 13 8.46 -3.81 5.50
N LYS A 14 9.39 -4.21 4.63
CA LYS A 14 10.59 -4.93 5.07
C LYS A 14 11.34 -4.06 6.11
N PRO A 15 11.90 -4.64 7.18
CA PRO A 15 12.51 -3.86 8.28
C PRO A 15 13.57 -2.84 7.81
N LYS A 16 14.41 -3.23 6.84
CA LYS A 16 15.43 -2.35 6.25
C LYS A 16 14.86 -1.16 5.46
N ALA A 17 13.70 -1.33 4.83
CA ALA A 17 13.00 -0.25 4.13
C ALA A 17 12.26 0.64 5.12
N ALA A 18 11.58 0.05 6.12
CA ALA A 18 10.87 0.76 7.18
C ALA A 18 11.80 1.77 7.90
N ALA A 19 12.97 1.30 8.36
CA ALA A 19 13.93 2.16 9.05
C ALA A 19 14.42 3.34 8.20
N LYS A 20 14.57 3.14 6.88
CA LYS A 20 15.00 4.20 5.96
C LYS A 20 13.89 5.18 5.61
N ILE A 21 12.65 4.69 5.48
CA ILE A 21 11.48 5.53 5.20
C ILE A 21 11.18 6.44 6.40
N LEU A 22 11.22 5.88 7.61
CA LEU A 22 11.01 6.65 8.85
C LEU A 22 12.06 7.75 9.06
N LYS A 23 13.31 7.51 8.64
CA LYS A 23 14.42 8.48 8.74
C LYS A 23 14.62 9.31 7.47
N ALA A 24 13.70 9.27 6.51
CA ALA A 24 13.90 9.94 5.22
C ALA A 24 14.14 11.44 5.36
N VAL A 25 13.43 12.08 6.29
CA VAL A 25 13.59 13.51 6.60
C VAL A 25 14.96 13.80 7.18
N GLU A 26 15.37 13.05 8.22
CA GLU A 26 16.69 13.18 8.85
C GLU A 26 17.83 13.02 7.84
N ILE A 27 17.72 12.03 6.94
CA ILE A 27 18.69 11.79 5.87
C ILE A 27 18.74 12.96 4.89
N GLY A 28 17.60 13.59 4.60
CA GLY A 28 17.52 14.80 3.78
C GLY A 28 18.19 16.00 4.45
N CYS A 29 17.90 16.23 5.74
CA CYS A 29 18.52 17.29 6.54
C CYS A 29 20.04 17.12 6.61
N GLY A 30 20.55 15.92 6.88
CA GLY A 30 21.98 15.65 6.90
C GLY A 30 22.66 15.87 5.54
N ALA A 31 21.99 15.54 4.43
CA ALA A 31 22.50 15.82 3.09
C ALA A 31 22.57 17.34 2.79
N MET A 32 21.61 18.11 3.30
CA MET A 32 21.62 19.57 3.20
C MET A 32 22.74 20.18 4.03
N GLU A 33 22.91 19.77 5.29
CA GLU A 33 23.98 20.26 6.16
C GLU A 33 25.37 19.94 5.61
N ALA A 34 25.56 18.73 5.07
CA ALA A 34 26.81 18.34 4.42
C ALA A 34 27.11 19.22 3.19
N PHE A 35 26.08 19.58 2.42
CA PHE A 35 26.24 20.50 1.29
C PHE A 35 26.62 21.91 1.74
N ILE A 36 25.92 22.45 2.75
CA ILE A 36 26.22 23.78 3.31
C ILE A 36 27.67 23.83 3.84
N THR A 37 28.07 22.81 4.59
CA THR A 37 29.43 22.67 5.13
C THR A 37 30.47 22.60 4.01
N GLY A 38 30.23 21.76 2.99
CA GLY A 38 31.12 21.64 1.83
C GLY A 38 31.26 22.94 1.02
N CYS A 39 30.16 23.68 0.85
CA CYS A 39 30.18 24.94 0.09
C CYS A 39 30.80 26.11 0.88
N LEU A 40 30.38 26.31 2.13
CA LEU A 40 30.69 27.53 2.88
C LEU A 40 31.95 27.39 3.75
N ILE A 41 32.21 26.20 4.30
CA ILE A 41 33.31 25.97 5.25
C ILE A 41 34.50 25.38 4.52
N GLU A 42 34.34 24.24 3.86
CA GLU A 42 35.44 23.51 3.23
C GLU A 42 35.80 24.03 1.83
N LYS A 43 34.87 24.75 1.16
CA LYS A 43 35.00 25.27 -0.22
C LYS A 43 35.37 24.21 -1.27
N ASN A 44 35.06 22.95 -1.00
CA ASN A 44 35.32 21.83 -1.90
C ASN A 44 34.17 21.57 -2.89
N VAL A 45 32.99 22.14 -2.64
CA VAL A 45 31.81 22.04 -3.50
C VAL A 45 31.37 23.43 -3.96
N LEU A 46 31.24 23.64 -5.26
CA LEU A 46 30.69 24.89 -5.80
C LEU A 46 29.18 24.97 -5.50
N LEU A 47 28.71 26.18 -5.17
CA LEU A 47 27.30 26.45 -4.88
C LEU A 47 26.34 26.02 -6.01
N HIS A 48 26.81 26.05 -7.26
CA HIS A 48 26.01 25.67 -8.42
C HIS A 48 25.92 24.15 -8.63
N TYR A 49 26.64 23.33 -7.88
CA TYR A 49 26.48 21.88 -7.96
C TYR A 49 25.18 21.43 -7.30
N PRO A 50 24.42 20.53 -7.94
CA PRO A 50 23.20 20.00 -7.35
C PRO A 50 23.50 19.10 -6.15
N VAL A 51 22.68 19.19 -5.11
CA VAL A 51 22.66 18.21 -4.02
C VAL A 51 22.25 16.86 -4.61
N LYS A 52 23.09 15.83 -4.41
CA LYS A 52 22.81 14.49 -4.93
C LYS A 52 21.53 13.94 -4.32
N GLN A 53 20.67 13.36 -5.15
CA GLN A 53 19.46 12.69 -4.68
C GLN A 53 19.80 11.46 -3.85
N ASN A 54 19.18 11.37 -2.67
CA ASN A 54 19.30 10.20 -1.80
C ASN A 54 18.56 9.01 -2.42
N LYS A 55 19.28 7.96 -2.81
CA LYS A 55 18.72 6.71 -3.36
C LYS A 55 18.10 5.84 -2.25
N LEU A 56 17.05 6.37 -1.61
CA LEU A 56 16.33 5.67 -0.55
C LEU A 56 15.52 4.51 -1.12
N LYS A 57 15.59 3.36 -0.44
CA LYS A 57 14.73 2.21 -0.76
C LYS A 57 13.34 2.47 -0.18
N THR A 58 12.38 2.74 -1.05
CA THR A 58 10.95 2.93 -0.72
C THR A 58 10.14 1.66 -1.01
N PHE A 59 8.85 1.65 -0.69
CA PHE A 59 7.92 0.57 -1.06
C PHE A 59 7.98 0.23 -2.57
N ALA A 60 7.99 1.26 -3.42
CA ALA A 60 8.04 1.10 -4.88
C ALA A 60 9.28 0.31 -5.36
N THR A 61 10.41 0.46 -4.66
CA THR A 61 11.68 -0.21 -4.98
C THR A 61 11.91 -1.50 -4.18
N SER A 62 11.10 -1.75 -3.14
CA SER A 62 11.30 -2.88 -2.22
C SER A 62 10.32 -4.03 -2.45
N GLU A 63 9.20 -3.75 -3.12
CA GLU A 63 8.17 -4.73 -3.48
C GLU A 63 8.29 -5.18 -4.93
N VAL A 64 7.80 -6.39 -5.20
CA VAL A 64 7.69 -6.94 -6.56
C VAL A 64 6.46 -6.31 -7.20
N ASN A 65 6.66 -5.26 -8.00
CA ASN A 65 5.59 -4.68 -8.80
C ASN A 65 5.17 -5.70 -9.86
N LYS A 66 4.02 -6.36 -9.65
CA LYS A 66 3.41 -7.21 -10.68
C LYS A 66 2.67 -6.31 -11.65
N SER A 67 3.16 -6.20 -12.88
CA SER A 67 2.43 -5.51 -13.95
C SER A 67 1.16 -6.30 -14.27
N ILE A 68 0.01 -5.72 -13.93
CA ILE A 68 -1.29 -6.31 -14.27
C ILE A 68 -1.63 -5.88 -15.70
N ARG A 69 -1.46 -6.77 -16.68
CA ARG A 69 -2.12 -6.61 -17.99
C ARG A 69 -3.61 -6.82 -17.78
N SER A 70 -4.40 -5.76 -17.89
CA SER A 70 -5.82 -5.76 -17.55
C SER A 70 -6.62 -4.98 -18.58
N SER A 71 -7.76 -5.53 -19.02
CA SER A 71 -8.80 -4.79 -19.74
C SER A 71 -9.36 -3.66 -18.87
N SER A 72 -9.93 -2.61 -19.48
CA SER A 72 -10.36 -1.39 -18.77
C SER A 72 -11.28 -1.66 -17.57
N ASN A 73 -12.13 -2.68 -17.64
CA ASN A 73 -13.09 -3.05 -16.60
C ASN A 73 -12.43 -3.49 -15.29
N LYS A 74 -11.23 -4.08 -15.34
CA LYS A 74 -10.54 -4.55 -14.14
C LYS A 74 -9.72 -3.45 -13.44
N LEU A 75 -9.39 -2.38 -14.16
CA LEU A 75 -8.84 -1.15 -13.55
C LEU A 75 -9.92 -0.37 -12.76
N ALA A 76 -11.14 -0.29 -13.30
CA ALA A 76 -12.26 0.34 -12.60
C ALA A 76 -12.59 -0.36 -11.28
N LYS A 77 -12.52 -1.70 -11.25
CA LYS A 77 -12.72 -2.52 -10.04
C LYS A 77 -11.66 -2.28 -8.98
N VAL A 78 -10.38 -2.32 -9.36
CA VAL A 78 -9.26 -1.99 -8.45
C VAL A 78 -9.43 -0.60 -7.84
N LYS A 79 -9.95 0.37 -8.62
CA LYS A 79 -10.23 1.72 -8.11
C LYS A 79 -11.38 1.75 -7.10
N ALA A 80 -12.43 0.97 -7.31
CA ALA A 80 -13.56 0.86 -6.38
C ALA A 80 -13.13 0.18 -5.07
N GLU A 81 -12.43 -0.95 -5.15
CA GLU A 81 -11.87 -1.67 -3.98
C GLU A 81 -10.95 -0.76 -3.15
N ARG A 82 -10.07 0.00 -3.82
CA ARG A 82 -9.20 0.99 -3.17
C ARG A 82 -10.00 2.06 -2.41
N ASN A 83 -11.10 2.54 -3.00
CA ASN A 83 -11.92 3.57 -2.35
C ASN A 83 -12.62 3.03 -1.10
N ILE A 84 -13.12 1.79 -1.15
CA ILE A 84 -13.71 1.10 0.01
C ILE A 84 -12.65 0.90 1.10
N LEU A 85 -11.45 0.44 0.73
CA LEU A 85 -10.33 0.30 1.66
C LEU A 85 -9.99 1.64 2.35
N ALA A 86 -9.93 2.74 1.59
CA ALA A 86 -9.64 4.06 2.16
C ALA A 86 -10.70 4.50 3.19
N GLN A 87 -11.98 4.23 2.92
CA GLN A 87 -13.06 4.49 3.88
C GLN A 87 -12.94 3.62 5.13
N LEU A 88 -12.61 2.33 4.96
CA LEU A 88 -12.44 1.41 6.08
C LEU A 88 -11.29 1.86 7.00
N ILE A 89 -10.17 2.29 6.42
CA ILE A 89 -9.02 2.83 7.17
C ILE A 89 -9.42 4.09 7.93
N LEU A 90 -10.16 5.01 7.30
CA LEU A 90 -10.64 6.23 7.96
C LEU A 90 -11.51 5.89 9.17
N LEU A 91 -12.47 4.98 9.01
CA LEU A 91 -13.33 4.51 10.09
C LEU A 91 -12.55 3.81 11.20
N THR A 92 -11.54 3.03 10.84
CA THR A 92 -10.66 2.34 11.80
C THR A 92 -9.91 3.35 12.67
N ILE A 93 -9.36 4.40 12.06
CA ILE A 93 -8.66 5.49 12.77
C ILE A 93 -9.64 6.28 13.66
N GLN A 94 -10.84 6.60 13.15
CA GLN A 94 -11.85 7.36 13.91
C GLN A 94 -12.37 6.61 15.14
N ASN A 95 -12.46 5.27 15.05
CA ASN A 95 -13.01 4.43 16.10
C ASN A 95 -11.94 3.72 16.94
N GLU A 96 -10.66 4.08 16.79
CA GLU A 96 -9.51 3.48 17.48
C GLU A 96 -9.45 1.94 17.36
N ILE A 97 -9.91 1.41 16.23
CA ILE A 97 -9.91 -0.03 15.95
C ILE A 97 -8.49 -0.43 15.52
N ASP A 98 -8.04 -1.62 15.93
CA ASP A 98 -6.75 -2.16 15.47
C ASP A 98 -6.75 -2.38 13.95
N LEU A 99 -5.82 -1.71 13.27
CA LEU A 99 -5.65 -1.78 11.83
C LEU A 99 -5.13 -3.16 11.39
N GLU A 100 -4.30 -3.84 12.19
CA GLU A 100 -3.81 -5.18 11.85
C GLU A 100 -4.97 -6.19 11.86
N ARG A 101 -5.86 -6.09 12.85
CA ARG A 101 -7.10 -6.86 12.90
C ARG A 101 -8.04 -6.51 11.74
N THR A 102 -8.23 -5.24 11.41
CA THR A 102 -9.12 -4.82 10.33
C THR A 102 -8.65 -5.34 8.96
N LEU A 103 -7.34 -5.28 8.69
CA LEU A 103 -6.74 -5.78 7.45
C LEU A 103 -6.64 -7.32 7.39
N SER A 104 -6.88 -8.02 8.50
CA SER A 104 -6.91 -9.49 8.51
C SER A 104 -8.18 -10.09 7.91
N TYR A 105 -9.25 -9.29 7.79
CA TYR A 105 -10.51 -9.71 7.18
C TYR A 105 -10.55 -9.35 5.69
N PRO A 106 -11.09 -10.24 4.83
CA PRO A 106 -11.25 -9.94 3.41
C PRO A 106 -12.20 -8.75 3.22
N LEU A 107 -11.78 -7.78 2.41
CA LEU A 107 -12.51 -6.52 2.12
C LEU A 107 -13.72 -6.71 1.19
N TYR A 108 -14.04 -7.95 0.82
CA TYR A 108 -15.15 -8.27 -0.08
C TYR A 108 -16.36 -8.69 0.75
N PRO A 109 -17.57 -8.14 0.49
CA PRO A 109 -18.78 -8.50 1.23
C PRO A 109 -19.18 -9.96 1.05
N GLU A 110 -18.70 -10.62 0.00
CA GLU A 110 -19.05 -12.00 -0.33
C GLU A 110 -17.85 -12.93 -0.49
N THR A 111 -18.07 -14.20 -0.17
CA THR A 111 -17.04 -15.21 -0.34
C THR A 111 -16.75 -15.39 -1.83
N LEU A 112 -15.49 -15.23 -2.24
CA LEU A 112 -14.96 -15.54 -3.59
C LEU A 112 -15.26 -16.98 -4.08
N SER A 113 -15.89 -17.80 -3.24
CA SER A 113 -16.45 -19.10 -3.60
C SER A 113 -17.80 -19.05 -4.31
N LEU A 114 -18.54 -17.95 -4.21
CA LEU A 114 -19.90 -17.79 -4.77
C LEU A 114 -19.92 -16.85 -5.97
N GLU A 115 -19.13 -15.78 -5.92
CA GLU A 115 -19.11 -14.77 -6.96
C GLU A 115 -17.70 -14.53 -7.52
N THR A 116 -17.66 -14.28 -8.83
CA THR A 116 -16.49 -13.80 -9.55
C THR A 116 -16.23 -12.37 -9.07
N ALA A 117 -15.00 -11.86 -9.18
CA ALA A 117 -14.63 -10.48 -8.81
C ALA A 117 -15.47 -9.36 -9.50
N ASP A 118 -16.40 -9.74 -10.36
CA ASP A 118 -17.31 -8.92 -11.14
C ASP A 118 -18.74 -8.92 -10.56
N GLY A 119 -19.00 -9.60 -9.42
CA GLY A 119 -20.34 -9.83 -8.88
C GLY A 119 -21.17 -10.83 -9.70
N MET A 120 -20.52 -11.58 -10.58
CA MET A 120 -21.17 -12.59 -11.41
C MET A 120 -21.01 -13.97 -10.76
N PRO A 121 -22.05 -14.82 -10.69
CA PRO A 121 -21.94 -16.13 -10.07
C PRO A 121 -20.80 -16.95 -10.67
N VAL A 122 -19.94 -17.53 -9.82
CA VAL A 122 -18.86 -18.41 -10.30
C VAL A 122 -19.50 -19.67 -10.87
N LYS A 123 -19.19 -20.00 -12.13
CA LYS A 123 -19.62 -21.26 -12.78
C LYS A 123 -18.85 -22.48 -12.22
N MET A 124 -18.90 -22.71 -10.93
CA MET A 124 -18.44 -23.94 -10.28
C MET A 124 -19.61 -24.56 -9.51
N ASP A 125 -19.59 -25.88 -9.28
CA ASP A 125 -20.65 -26.66 -8.59
C ASP A 125 -21.07 -26.10 -7.21
N LYS A 126 -20.28 -25.18 -6.63
CA LYS A 126 -20.61 -24.41 -5.42
C LYS A 126 -21.79 -23.43 -5.60
N ALA A 127 -22.18 -23.09 -6.83
CA ALA A 127 -23.39 -22.30 -7.10
C ALA A 127 -24.68 -23.01 -6.62
N LYS A 128 -24.68 -24.35 -6.49
CA LYS A 128 -25.81 -25.08 -5.90
C LYS A 128 -26.02 -24.75 -4.41
N LEU A 129 -24.95 -24.38 -3.70
CA LEU A 129 -25.05 -23.99 -2.29
C LEU A 129 -25.84 -22.68 -2.13
N LEU A 130 -25.67 -21.74 -3.07
CA LEU A 130 -26.41 -20.48 -3.10
C LEU A 130 -27.93 -20.74 -3.21
N HIS A 131 -28.34 -21.60 -4.15
CA HIS A 131 -29.75 -21.99 -4.28
C HIS A 131 -30.31 -22.68 -3.04
N CYS A 132 -29.52 -23.51 -2.35
CA CYS A 132 -29.95 -24.12 -1.08
C CYS A 132 -30.14 -23.08 0.05
N MET A 133 -29.42 -21.96 0.03
CA MET A 133 -29.56 -20.89 1.01
C MET A 133 -30.76 -19.97 0.69
N GLU A 134 -31.04 -19.72 -0.58
CA GLU A 134 -32.20 -18.94 -1.05
C GLU A 134 -33.54 -19.65 -0.77
N THR A 135 -33.55 -20.98 -0.72
CA THR A 135 -34.77 -21.79 -0.53
C THR A 135 -35.22 -21.88 0.95
N ASN A 136 -34.43 -21.39 1.91
CA ASN A 136 -34.71 -21.45 3.34
C ASN A 136 -35.11 -20.09 3.98
N ASN A 137 -35.51 -19.11 3.17
CA ASN A 137 -36.27 -17.92 3.59
C ASN A 137 -37.72 -18.01 3.11
#